data_AF-A0A1Z4QDT2-F1
#
_entry.id   AF-A0A1Z4QDT2-F1
#
_cell.length_a   1.000
_cell.length_b   1.000
_cell.length_c   1.000
_cell.angle_alpha   90.00
_cell.angle_beta   90.00
_cell.angle_gamma   90.00
#
_symmetry.space_group_name_H-M   'P 1'
#
loop_
_entity.id
_entity.type
_entity.pdbx_description
1 polymer ?
#
loop_
_entity_poly.entity_id
_entity_poly.type
_entity_poly.pdbx_seq_one_letter_code
_entity_poly.pdbx_strand_id
1 'polypeptide(L)'
;MLILLFPFLDFFSKPYLVIENAKKTLVLITLSLSVSTDLLLTSLAAIAIPSSPNSVEPSSQPVKPAALRRRTSPHPFGKIPRVRVTRSNNQAALAGDFNCRDKISAVVPAKPASIKRSEIVVENTISDRPTFFVHISQATTAKQVLFLLRDEKSNEIILEKTLPLKASNGIFAYTLPADFPGLKVGNYYWWRFSLICDPEDFIANPSAIGWIKREEPSPIVAEQLMKYEESIDRLLIYVENYYWHDAVKTLLDLRVSNPNDKDLVRDWVDIFNLFGLRSLAQEPVFQLEEDKSSTGM
;
A
#
# COMPACT_ATOMS: atom_id res chain seq x y z
N MET A 1 69.47 38.90 28.41
CA MET A 1 68.91 39.98 29.23
C MET A 1 67.95 39.37 30.26
N LEU A 2 67.60 40.07 31.35
CA LEU A 2 66.79 39.56 32.48
C LEU A 2 65.36 39.15 32.02
N ILE A 3 64.62 38.18 32.59
CA ILE A 3 64.39 37.64 33.95
C ILE A 3 63.15 38.26 34.66
N LEU A 4 62.11 37.41 34.86
CA LEU A 4 60.92 37.54 35.74
C LEU A 4 59.89 38.65 35.37
N LEU A 5 58.63 38.74 35.87
CA LEU A 5 57.95 38.23 37.10
C LEU A 5 56.46 37.82 36.88
N PHE A 6 55.94 36.96 37.77
CA PHE A 6 54.53 36.79 38.23
C PHE A 6 54.37 37.47 39.63
N PRO A 7 53.25 37.46 40.43
CA PRO A 7 51.91 36.85 40.31
C PRO A 7 50.72 37.77 40.78
N PHE A 8 49.54 37.16 41.10
CA PHE A 8 48.75 37.28 42.37
C PHE A 8 47.34 37.95 42.44
N LEU A 9 46.39 37.22 43.10
CA LEU A 9 45.25 37.65 43.98
C LEU A 9 44.03 38.38 43.34
N ASP A 10 42.75 38.29 43.78
CA ASP A 10 41.99 37.48 44.79
C ASP A 10 40.44 37.55 44.46
N PHE A 11 39.35 37.29 45.23
CA PHE A 11 39.04 36.92 46.65
C PHE A 11 37.67 36.16 46.81
N PHE A 12 37.67 34.86 47.18
CA PHE A 12 36.57 34.13 47.90
C PHE A 12 35.15 34.07 47.24
N SER A 13 34.11 33.31 47.69
CA SER A 13 33.87 32.52 48.92
C SER A 13 32.99 31.24 48.71
N LYS A 14 32.72 30.52 49.81
CA LYS A 14 32.01 29.22 50.03
C LYS A 14 30.71 29.45 50.86
N PRO A 15 29.97 28.43 51.39
CA PRO A 15 29.65 27.04 50.96
C PRO A 15 28.09 26.79 50.98
N TYR A 16 27.51 25.58 51.03
CA TYR A 16 27.31 24.75 52.25
C TYR A 16 26.85 23.30 51.95
N LEU A 17 27.08 22.40 52.92
CA LEU A 17 26.53 21.04 53.02
C LEU A 17 25.45 20.98 54.12
N VAL A 18 24.55 19.99 54.05
CA VAL A 18 23.70 19.55 55.17
C VAL A 18 23.71 18.02 55.24
N ILE A 19 23.87 17.47 56.45
CA ILE A 19 23.85 16.03 56.77
C ILE A 19 23.17 15.87 58.13
N GLU A 20 22.21 14.94 58.26
CA GLU A 20 21.94 14.04 59.42
C GLU A 20 20.68 13.20 59.09
N ASN A 21 20.75 11.86 59.07
CA ASN A 21 20.49 10.91 60.18
C ASN A 21 18.97 10.66 60.46
N ALA A 22 18.47 9.46 60.80
CA ALA A 22 19.12 8.23 61.26
C ALA A 22 18.25 6.95 61.09
N LYS A 23 18.76 5.83 61.65
CA LYS A 23 18.08 4.57 62.06
C LYS A 23 17.89 3.41 61.04
N LYS A 24 18.96 2.62 60.97
CA LYS A 24 19.04 1.14 60.94
C LYS A 24 17.73 0.35 61.16
N THR A 25 17.57 -0.73 60.36
CA THR A 25 17.25 -2.08 60.84
C THR A 25 18.14 -3.09 60.08
N LEU A 26 18.57 -4.17 60.74
CA LEU A 26 19.49 -5.18 60.21
C LEU A 26 18.86 -6.56 60.32
N VAL A 27 18.81 -7.32 59.23
CA VAL A 27 18.64 -8.78 59.26
C VAL A 27 19.53 -9.41 58.19
N LEU A 28 20.58 -10.12 58.59
CA LEU A 28 21.16 -11.17 57.77
C LEU A 28 20.37 -12.46 58.06
N ILE A 29 20.11 -13.27 57.03
CA ILE A 29 19.76 -14.69 57.21
C ILE A 29 20.83 -15.51 56.49
N THR A 30 21.35 -16.52 57.20
CA THR A 30 22.48 -17.35 56.78
C THR A 30 22.05 -18.48 55.84
N LEU A 31 23.00 -18.99 55.04
CA LEU A 31 22.82 -20.28 54.38
C LEU A 31 22.61 -21.40 55.41
N SER A 32 21.80 -22.38 55.05
CA SER A 32 21.91 -23.75 55.53
C SER A 32 21.74 -24.71 54.36
N LEU A 33 22.72 -25.61 54.16
CA LEU A 33 22.49 -26.84 53.41
C LEU A 33 21.97 -27.89 54.39
N SER A 34 20.92 -28.61 54.00
CA SER A 34 20.56 -29.88 54.61
C SER A 34 20.21 -30.87 53.50
N VAL A 35 21.13 -31.79 53.21
CA VAL A 35 20.88 -32.93 52.34
C VAL A 35 20.07 -33.95 53.13
N SER A 36 18.84 -34.21 52.69
CA SER A 36 18.04 -35.35 53.12
C SER A 36 17.45 -36.03 51.90
N THR A 37 18.05 -37.15 51.49
CA THR A 37 17.39 -38.12 50.63
C THR A 37 16.41 -38.92 51.47
N ASP A 38 15.17 -39.09 51.00
CA ASP A 38 14.46 -40.35 51.23
C ASP A 38 13.43 -40.63 50.14
N LEU A 39 13.20 -41.91 49.88
CA LEU A 39 12.45 -42.42 48.73
C LEU A 39 11.22 -43.19 49.21
N LEU A 40 10.02 -42.64 49.00
CA LEU A 40 8.77 -43.38 49.18
C LEU A 40 7.83 -43.18 47.98
N LEU A 41 7.46 -44.28 47.33
CA LEU A 41 6.38 -44.31 46.37
C LEU A 41 5.03 -44.44 47.09
N THR A 42 4.11 -43.52 46.81
CA THR A 42 2.67 -43.72 46.95
C THR A 42 1.98 -43.29 45.66
N SER A 43 0.76 -43.80 45.42
CA SER A 43 0.18 -43.90 44.08
C SER A 43 -1.23 -43.34 43.97
N LEU A 44 -1.62 -43.04 42.71
CA LEU A 44 -2.86 -42.38 42.29
C LEU A 44 -3.01 -40.91 42.74
N ALA A 45 -3.76 -40.06 42.04
CA ALA A 45 -4.64 -40.34 40.89
C ALA A 45 -4.31 -39.45 39.67
N ALA A 46 -4.46 -40.02 38.47
CA ALA A 46 -4.50 -39.22 37.25
C ALA A 46 -5.86 -38.52 37.16
N ILE A 47 -5.91 -37.22 37.40
CA ILE A 47 -7.09 -36.40 37.08
C ILE A 47 -7.16 -36.30 35.55
N ALA A 48 -8.09 -37.02 34.96
CA ALA A 48 -8.39 -36.91 33.54
C ALA A 48 -8.94 -35.50 33.26
N ILE A 49 -8.14 -34.66 32.58
CA ILE A 49 -8.60 -33.38 32.05
C ILE A 49 -9.69 -33.70 31.02
N PRO A 50 -10.92 -33.16 31.14
CA PRO A 50 -11.94 -33.37 30.12
C PRO A 50 -11.51 -32.66 28.84
N SER A 51 -11.14 -33.45 27.82
CA SER A 51 -10.75 -32.95 26.51
C SER A 51 -11.97 -32.36 25.79
N SER A 52 -12.21 -31.06 25.98
CA SER A 52 -13.25 -30.32 25.27
C SER A 52 -12.97 -30.33 23.76
N PRO A 53 -13.85 -30.92 22.93
CA PRO A 53 -13.59 -31.08 21.50
C PRO A 53 -13.96 -29.80 20.75
N ASN A 54 -13.11 -28.76 20.83
CA ASN A 54 -13.19 -27.58 19.96
C ASN A 54 -11.88 -26.77 19.84
N SER A 55 -10.74 -27.46 19.76
CA SER A 55 -9.54 -26.88 19.14
C SER A 55 -9.70 -26.90 17.62
N VAL A 56 -10.44 -25.92 17.08
CA VAL A 56 -10.47 -25.65 15.63
C VAL A 56 -9.14 -25.00 15.26
N GLU A 57 -8.15 -25.86 14.99
CA GLU A 57 -6.88 -25.48 14.39
C GLU A 57 -7.15 -24.77 13.05
N PRO A 58 -6.56 -23.58 12.79
CA PRO A 58 -6.76 -22.86 11.54
C PRO A 58 -6.13 -23.62 10.36
N SER A 59 -6.88 -24.55 9.78
CA SER A 59 -6.50 -25.35 8.62
C SER A 59 -6.11 -24.46 7.44
N SER A 60 -4.80 -24.23 7.29
CA SER A 60 -4.15 -23.44 6.23
C SER A 60 -4.15 -24.14 4.86
N GLN A 61 -5.31 -24.67 4.46
CA GLN A 61 -5.49 -25.18 3.11
C GLN A 61 -5.51 -24.02 2.11
N PRO A 62 -4.79 -24.13 0.97
CA PRO A 62 -4.78 -23.10 -0.05
C PRO A 62 -6.20 -22.90 -0.61
N VAL A 63 -6.64 -21.64 -0.67
CA VAL A 63 -7.99 -21.26 -1.12
C VAL A 63 -8.13 -21.56 -2.62
N LYS A 64 -8.70 -22.73 -2.92
CA LYS A 64 -8.84 -23.22 -4.30
C LYS A 64 -9.56 -22.18 -5.18
N PRO A 65 -9.08 -21.88 -6.41
CA PRO A 65 -9.71 -20.90 -7.33
C PRO A 65 -11.20 -21.14 -7.64
N ALA A 66 -11.73 -22.33 -7.37
CA ALA A 66 -13.16 -22.63 -7.42
C ALA A 66 -14.03 -21.85 -6.41
N ALA A 67 -13.46 -21.29 -5.34
CA ALA A 67 -14.17 -20.42 -4.38
C ALA A 67 -14.42 -19.03 -4.97
N LEU A 68 -13.37 -18.41 -5.51
CA LEU A 68 -13.40 -17.13 -6.24
C LEU A 68 -14.49 -17.09 -7.33
N ARG A 69 -14.62 -18.18 -8.10
CA ARG A 69 -15.61 -18.33 -9.20
C ARG A 69 -17.08 -18.16 -8.80
N ARG A 70 -17.43 -18.09 -7.51
CA ARG A 70 -18.82 -18.18 -7.04
C ARG A 70 -19.39 -16.89 -6.40
N ARG A 71 -18.65 -15.77 -6.42
CA ARG A 71 -19.00 -14.55 -5.65
C ARG A 71 -19.10 -13.22 -6.41
N THR A 72 -18.94 -13.20 -7.74
CA THR A 72 -19.03 -11.95 -8.54
C THR A 72 -20.48 -11.46 -8.73
N SER A 73 -20.99 -10.75 -7.73
CA SER A 73 -22.26 -10.02 -7.80
C SER A 73 -22.18 -8.80 -8.75
N PRO A 74 -23.32 -8.20 -9.17
CA PRO A 74 -23.33 -6.97 -9.96
C PRO A 74 -22.68 -5.80 -9.20
N HIS A 75 -21.78 -5.09 -9.88
CA HIS A 75 -20.85 -4.14 -9.25
C HIS A 75 -21.51 -2.80 -8.85
N PRO A 76 -21.31 -2.29 -7.62
CA PRO A 76 -21.65 -0.93 -7.21
C PRO A 76 -20.50 0.05 -7.48
N PHE A 77 -20.04 0.14 -8.74
CA PHE A 77 -19.08 1.19 -9.12
C PHE A 77 -19.66 2.58 -8.83
N GLY A 78 -18.84 3.47 -8.27
CA GLY A 78 -19.26 4.82 -7.92
C GLY A 78 -19.73 5.61 -9.15
N LYS A 79 -20.78 6.41 -8.97
CA LYS A 79 -21.24 7.40 -9.96
C LYS A 79 -20.98 8.80 -9.41
N ILE A 80 -20.21 9.61 -10.13
CA ILE A 80 -20.00 11.01 -9.77
C ILE A 80 -21.27 11.80 -10.09
N PRO A 81 -21.93 12.47 -9.12
CA PRO A 81 -23.03 13.36 -9.42
C PRO A 81 -22.55 14.54 -10.28
N ARG A 82 -23.43 15.07 -11.14
CA ARG A 82 -23.27 16.36 -11.85
C ARG A 82 -22.14 16.46 -12.90
N VAL A 83 -21.10 15.62 -12.88
CA VAL A 83 -20.04 15.62 -13.92
C VAL A 83 -20.57 15.03 -15.24
N ARG A 84 -20.46 15.80 -16.33
CA ARG A 84 -20.83 15.37 -17.69
C ARG A 84 -19.67 14.59 -18.33
N VAL A 85 -19.97 13.46 -18.98
CA VAL A 85 -18.98 12.68 -19.75
C VAL A 85 -18.46 13.47 -20.95
N THR A 86 -17.14 13.55 -21.08
CA THR A 86 -16.39 14.06 -22.24
C THR A 86 -15.44 12.97 -22.76
N ARG A 87 -14.52 13.30 -23.68
CA ARG A 87 -13.34 12.43 -23.92
C ARG A 87 -12.31 12.54 -22.79
N SER A 88 -12.09 13.75 -22.26
CA SER A 88 -11.05 14.04 -21.27
C SER A 88 -11.30 13.52 -19.84
N ASN A 89 -12.51 13.03 -19.54
CA ASN A 89 -12.88 12.53 -18.21
C ASN A 89 -13.56 11.15 -18.19
N ASN A 90 -13.55 10.40 -19.28
CA ASN A 90 -13.92 8.98 -19.27
C ASN A 90 -12.66 8.11 -19.10
N GLN A 91 -12.80 6.84 -18.74
CA GLN A 91 -11.64 5.94 -18.51
C GLN A 91 -10.97 5.40 -19.79
N ALA A 92 -11.22 5.98 -20.97
CA ALA A 92 -10.54 5.53 -22.19
C ALA A 92 -9.11 6.07 -22.22
N ALA A 93 -8.19 5.29 -22.79
CA ALA A 93 -6.91 5.81 -23.24
C ALA A 93 -7.15 6.94 -24.27
N LEU A 94 -6.55 8.09 -24.02
CA LEU A 94 -6.44 9.16 -25.01
C LEU A 94 -5.26 8.82 -25.91
N ALA A 95 -5.56 8.53 -27.19
CA ALA A 95 -4.54 8.39 -28.21
C ALA A 95 -3.78 9.71 -28.37
N GLY A 96 -2.45 9.62 -28.48
CA GLY A 96 -1.62 10.75 -28.84
C GLY A 96 -1.73 11.09 -30.32
N ASP A 97 -1.13 12.21 -30.71
CA ASP A 97 -1.06 12.61 -32.12
C ASP A 97 -0.07 11.72 -32.93
N PHE A 98 -0.03 11.91 -34.26
CA PHE A 98 0.76 11.11 -35.20
C PHE A 98 2.23 10.89 -34.80
N ASN A 99 2.84 11.85 -34.08
CA ASN A 99 4.21 11.81 -33.58
C ASN A 99 4.42 10.86 -32.38
N CYS A 100 3.40 10.62 -31.55
CA CYS A 100 3.48 9.66 -30.44
C CYS A 100 2.30 8.68 -30.42
N ARG A 101 2.49 7.56 -31.13
CA ARG A 101 1.50 6.48 -31.29
C ARG A 101 1.48 5.49 -30.11
N ASP A 102 2.13 5.85 -29.01
CA ASP A 102 2.33 4.97 -27.86
C ASP A 102 1.03 4.66 -27.13
N LYS A 103 0.96 3.44 -26.59
CA LYS A 103 -0.27 2.85 -26.06
C LYS A 103 -0.17 2.62 -24.56
N ILE A 104 -0.27 3.73 -23.83
CA ILE A 104 -0.55 3.74 -22.40
C ILE A 104 -2.05 3.51 -22.14
N SER A 105 -2.37 2.71 -21.12
CA SER A 105 -3.74 2.37 -20.71
C SER A 105 -3.84 2.27 -19.20
N ALA A 106 -5.00 2.63 -18.63
CA ALA A 106 -5.26 2.49 -17.22
C ALA A 106 -5.48 1.00 -16.86
N VAL A 107 -4.89 0.50 -15.76
CA VAL A 107 -5.17 -0.84 -15.22
C VAL A 107 -6.40 -0.78 -14.32
N VAL A 108 -7.54 -0.54 -14.95
CA VAL A 108 -8.89 -0.39 -14.37
C VAL A 108 -9.80 -1.53 -14.84
N PRO A 109 -10.90 -1.85 -14.13
CA PRO A 109 -11.74 -2.96 -14.52
C PRO A 109 -12.44 -2.69 -15.85
N ALA A 110 -12.66 -3.74 -16.65
CA ALA A 110 -13.38 -3.60 -17.90
C ALA A 110 -14.81 -3.09 -17.65
N LYS A 111 -15.14 -1.89 -18.14
CA LYS A 111 -16.43 -1.23 -17.92
C LYS A 111 -17.61 -2.18 -18.21
N PRO A 112 -18.43 -2.55 -17.20
CA PRO A 112 -19.52 -3.49 -17.39
C PRO A 112 -20.54 -3.00 -18.41
N ALA A 113 -21.07 -3.92 -19.23
CA ALA A 113 -22.07 -3.61 -20.27
C ALA A 113 -23.38 -3.01 -19.72
N SER A 114 -23.66 -3.16 -18.43
CA SER A 114 -24.78 -2.54 -17.71
C SER A 114 -24.59 -1.04 -17.44
N ILE A 115 -23.35 -0.53 -17.44
CA ILE A 115 -23.07 0.88 -17.15
C ILE A 115 -23.18 1.70 -18.45
N LYS A 116 -24.10 2.67 -18.45
CA LYS A 116 -24.42 3.46 -19.64
C LYS A 116 -23.19 4.20 -20.19
N ARG A 117 -23.15 4.44 -21.50
CA ARG A 117 -22.07 5.22 -22.14
C ARG A 117 -21.95 6.64 -21.56
N SER A 118 -23.04 7.19 -21.04
CA SER A 118 -23.15 8.49 -20.36
C SER A 118 -22.79 8.48 -18.87
N GLU A 119 -22.31 7.37 -18.31
CA GLU A 119 -21.92 7.26 -16.90
C GLU A 119 -20.40 7.10 -16.77
N ILE A 120 -19.79 7.92 -15.90
CA ILE A 120 -18.41 7.76 -15.44
C ILE A 120 -18.38 6.58 -14.48
N VAL A 121 -17.40 5.69 -14.66
CA VAL A 121 -17.04 4.65 -13.68
C VAL A 121 -15.99 5.25 -12.75
N VAL A 122 -16.03 4.85 -11.48
CA VAL A 122 -15.11 5.30 -10.44
C VAL A 122 -14.61 4.07 -9.70
N GLU A 123 -13.29 3.95 -9.59
CA GLU A 123 -12.65 2.95 -8.75
C GLU A 123 -12.66 3.41 -7.29
N ASN A 124 -13.01 2.53 -6.37
CA ASN A 124 -12.91 2.82 -4.94
C ASN A 124 -11.52 2.39 -4.40
N THR A 125 -11.08 3.08 -3.35
CA THR A 125 -9.94 2.69 -2.52
C THR A 125 -10.23 3.01 -1.05
N ILE A 126 -9.56 2.36 -0.10
CA ILE A 126 -9.57 2.80 1.31
C ILE A 126 -8.29 3.54 1.71
N SER A 127 -7.19 3.33 0.97
CA SER A 127 -5.91 3.98 1.22
C SER A 127 -5.99 5.51 1.09
N ASP A 128 -5.25 6.23 1.95
CA ASP A 128 -5.02 7.67 1.80
C ASP A 128 -3.94 7.98 0.75
N ARG A 129 -2.98 7.07 0.57
CA ARG A 129 -1.96 7.08 -0.48
C ARG A 129 -2.11 5.81 -1.35
N PRO A 130 -3.13 5.74 -2.23
CA PRO A 130 -3.31 4.60 -3.13
C PRO A 130 -2.20 4.52 -4.18
N THR A 131 -2.06 3.32 -4.77
CA THR A 131 -1.21 3.08 -5.94
C THR A 131 -2.05 3.14 -7.21
N PHE A 132 -1.61 3.92 -8.17
CA PHE A 132 -2.14 3.97 -9.52
C PHE A 132 -1.32 3.07 -10.43
N PHE A 133 -1.99 2.45 -11.40
CA PHE A 133 -1.40 1.46 -12.29
C PHE A 133 -1.75 1.77 -13.75
N VAL A 134 -0.71 1.87 -14.58
CA VAL A 134 -0.84 2.07 -16.03
C VAL A 134 0.00 1.04 -16.77
N HIS A 135 -0.52 0.55 -17.89
CA HIS A 135 0.16 -0.40 -18.75
C HIS A 135 0.56 0.27 -20.06
N ILE A 136 1.86 0.23 -20.38
CA ILE A 136 2.43 0.67 -21.65
C ILE A 136 2.66 -0.58 -22.50
N SER A 137 1.81 -0.79 -23.50
CA SER A 137 1.71 -2.06 -24.24
C SER A 137 2.68 -2.23 -25.42
N GLN A 138 3.44 -1.18 -25.76
CA GLN A 138 4.41 -1.14 -26.86
C GLN A 138 5.57 -0.25 -26.42
N ALA A 139 6.80 -0.54 -26.86
CA ALA A 139 8.01 0.14 -26.38
C ALA A 139 8.00 1.65 -26.70
N THR A 140 7.77 2.48 -25.67
CA THR A 140 7.73 3.94 -25.81
C THR A 140 9.12 4.54 -26.04
N THR A 141 9.18 5.64 -26.79
CA THR A 141 10.38 6.49 -26.87
C THR A 141 10.51 7.43 -25.68
N ALA A 142 9.39 7.78 -25.02
CA ALA A 142 9.34 8.71 -23.90
C ALA A 142 10.29 8.31 -22.76
N LYS A 143 10.87 9.30 -22.09
CA LYS A 143 11.79 9.10 -20.95
C LYS A 143 11.16 9.46 -19.61
N GLN A 144 10.00 10.09 -19.63
CA GLN A 144 9.28 10.54 -18.45
C GLN A 144 7.77 10.38 -18.68
N VAL A 145 7.03 10.29 -17.58
CA VAL A 145 5.57 10.31 -17.54
C VAL A 145 5.10 11.39 -16.57
N LEU A 146 4.18 12.24 -17.00
CA LEU A 146 3.53 13.25 -16.17
C LEU A 146 2.34 12.63 -15.45
N PHE A 147 2.34 12.64 -14.12
CA PHE A 147 1.18 12.33 -13.29
C PHE A 147 0.47 13.61 -12.84
N LEU A 148 -0.87 13.64 -13.00
CA LEU A 148 -1.74 14.70 -12.48
C LEU A 148 -2.87 14.10 -11.65
N LEU A 149 -3.18 14.74 -10.52
CA LEU A 149 -4.31 14.45 -9.64
C LEU A 149 -5.13 15.73 -9.41
N ARG A 150 -6.45 15.67 -9.65
CA ARG A 150 -7.39 16.80 -9.50
C ARG A 150 -8.51 16.46 -8.51
N ASP A 151 -8.79 17.33 -7.55
CA ASP A 151 -9.97 17.20 -6.67
C ASP A 151 -11.24 17.59 -7.46
N GLU A 152 -12.30 16.80 -7.33
CA GLU A 152 -13.57 17.04 -8.04
C GLU A 152 -14.29 18.33 -7.60
N LYS A 153 -14.13 18.74 -6.34
CA LYS A 153 -14.93 19.81 -5.73
C LYS A 153 -14.33 21.19 -5.95
N SER A 154 -13.00 21.32 -5.94
CA SER A 154 -12.32 22.57 -6.31
C SER A 154 -11.93 22.64 -7.79
N ASN A 155 -11.85 21.48 -8.47
CA ASN A 155 -11.36 21.35 -9.85
C ASN A 155 -9.89 21.80 -10.03
N GLU A 156 -9.12 21.89 -8.94
CA GLU A 156 -7.70 22.23 -8.94
C GLU A 156 -6.80 20.99 -9.04
N ILE A 157 -5.67 21.09 -9.74
CA ILE A 157 -4.60 20.09 -9.65
C ILE A 157 -3.99 20.17 -8.25
N ILE A 158 -4.11 19.09 -7.48
CA ILE A 158 -3.63 19.01 -6.09
C ILE A 158 -2.31 18.24 -5.95
N LEU A 159 -1.90 17.52 -7.00
CA LEU A 159 -0.57 16.93 -7.13
C LEU A 159 -0.20 16.83 -8.61
N GLU A 160 1.01 17.24 -8.93
CA GLU A 160 1.64 17.15 -10.25
C GLU A 160 3.08 16.66 -10.05
N LYS A 161 3.46 15.60 -10.78
CA LYS A 161 4.80 14.99 -10.68
C LYS A 161 5.24 14.44 -12.03
N THR A 162 6.45 14.78 -12.44
CA THR A 162 7.12 14.19 -13.61
C THR A 162 8.05 13.07 -13.15
N LEU A 163 7.83 11.86 -13.67
CA LEU A 163 8.45 10.63 -13.17
C LEU A 163 9.29 9.94 -14.26
N PRO A 164 10.54 9.52 -14.01
CA PRO A 164 11.40 8.86 -14.99
C PRO A 164 10.91 7.45 -15.37
N LEU A 165 10.91 7.16 -16.67
CA LEU A 165 10.59 5.83 -17.21
C LEU A 165 11.87 4.99 -17.31
N LYS A 166 12.09 4.13 -16.30
CA LYS A 166 13.22 3.19 -16.23
C LYS A 166 13.09 1.99 -17.19
N ALA A 167 11.95 1.85 -17.87
CA ALA A 167 11.65 0.81 -18.85
C ALA A 167 10.71 1.35 -19.94
N SER A 168 10.66 0.70 -21.12
CA SER A 168 9.88 1.13 -22.29
C SER A 168 8.45 0.58 -22.37
N ASN A 169 8.12 -0.47 -21.64
CA ASN A 169 6.83 -1.17 -21.71
C ASN A 169 6.61 -2.02 -20.45
N GLY A 170 5.38 -2.48 -20.24
CA GLY A 170 4.97 -3.23 -19.04
C GLY A 170 4.01 -2.44 -18.14
N ILE A 171 3.83 -2.90 -16.91
CA ILE A 171 3.00 -2.24 -15.89
C ILE A 171 3.88 -1.26 -15.11
N PHE A 172 3.43 -0.01 -15.02
CA PHE A 172 4.04 1.03 -14.20
C PHE A 172 3.11 1.35 -13.03
N ALA A 173 3.68 1.33 -11.83
CA ALA A 173 3.01 1.54 -10.56
C ALA A 173 3.51 2.84 -9.93
N TYR A 174 2.61 3.70 -9.46
CA TYR A 174 2.96 4.92 -8.74
C TYR A 174 2.09 5.07 -7.50
N THR A 175 2.71 5.13 -6.32
CA THR A 175 2.02 5.35 -5.05
C THR A 175 2.14 6.81 -4.67
N LEU A 176 1.07 7.43 -4.18
CA LEU A 176 1.15 8.82 -3.72
C LEU A 176 2.23 8.96 -2.62
N PRO A 177 3.08 10.00 -2.69
CA PRO A 177 4.29 10.08 -1.89
C PRO A 177 3.97 10.44 -0.43
N ALA A 178 4.89 10.14 0.48
CA ALA A 178 4.64 10.23 1.93
C ALA A 178 4.48 11.67 2.47
N ASP A 179 4.97 12.67 1.72
CA ASP A 179 4.78 14.10 1.96
C ASP A 179 3.40 14.62 1.50
N PHE A 180 2.71 13.88 0.62
CA PHE A 180 1.36 14.23 0.20
C PHE A 180 0.34 13.96 1.33
N PRO A 181 -0.53 14.93 1.68
CA PRO A 181 -1.50 14.80 2.79
C PRO A 181 -2.52 13.65 2.68
N GLY A 182 -2.60 13.00 1.52
CA GLY A 182 -3.49 11.88 1.26
C GLY A 182 -4.88 12.28 0.75
N LEU A 183 -5.56 11.32 0.14
CA LEU A 183 -6.94 11.47 -0.32
C LEU A 183 -7.90 11.59 0.87
N LYS A 184 -8.89 12.47 0.76
CA LYS A 184 -9.94 12.66 1.78
C LYS A 184 -11.06 11.65 1.56
N VAL A 185 -11.51 11.03 2.64
CA VAL A 185 -12.65 10.09 2.64
C VAL A 185 -13.89 10.78 2.08
N GLY A 186 -14.57 10.15 1.13
CA GLY A 186 -15.76 10.66 0.46
C GLY A 186 -15.51 11.72 -0.63
N ASN A 187 -14.25 12.09 -0.92
CA ASN A 187 -13.92 12.89 -2.11
C ASN A 187 -13.70 12.01 -3.34
N TYR A 188 -14.02 12.58 -4.50
CA TYR A 188 -13.69 12.04 -5.83
C TYR A 188 -12.48 12.78 -6.38
N TYR A 189 -11.61 12.05 -7.07
CA TYR A 189 -10.41 12.59 -7.68
C TYR A 189 -10.27 12.08 -9.11
N TRP A 190 -10.01 12.98 -10.05
CA TRP A 190 -9.62 12.60 -11.42
C TRP A 190 -8.11 12.47 -11.47
N TRP A 191 -7.62 11.44 -12.15
CA TRP A 191 -6.19 11.20 -12.32
C TRP A 191 -5.80 10.98 -13.78
N ARG A 192 -4.56 11.31 -14.11
CA ARG A 192 -3.96 11.18 -15.45
C ARG A 192 -2.51 10.76 -15.35
N PHE A 193 -2.10 9.88 -16.26
CA PHE A 193 -0.70 9.71 -16.68
C PHE A 193 -0.60 10.09 -18.16
N SER A 194 0.39 10.91 -18.53
CA SER A 194 0.70 11.29 -19.92
C SER A 194 2.16 10.97 -20.21
N LEU A 195 2.43 10.17 -21.25
CA LEU A 195 3.82 9.92 -21.67
C LEU A 195 4.40 11.19 -22.28
N ILE A 196 5.54 11.66 -21.80
CA ILE A 196 6.19 12.87 -22.34
C ILE A 196 7.01 12.44 -23.56
N CYS A 197 6.37 12.42 -24.73
CA CYS A 197 7.01 12.15 -26.01
C CYS A 197 7.52 13.45 -26.65
N ASP A 198 6.68 14.49 -26.61
CA ASP A 198 7.01 15.86 -26.96
C ASP A 198 6.86 16.74 -25.69
N PRO A 199 7.91 17.45 -25.23
CA PRO A 199 7.82 18.33 -24.06
C PRO A 199 7.14 19.68 -24.36
N GLU A 200 6.92 20.04 -25.62
CA GLU A 200 6.26 21.30 -26.01
C GLU A 200 4.74 21.12 -26.18
N ASP A 201 4.24 19.90 -26.42
CA ASP A 201 2.78 19.59 -26.49
C ASP A 201 2.32 18.46 -25.54
N PHE A 202 2.02 18.85 -24.30
CA PHE A 202 1.39 17.97 -23.31
C PHE A 202 -0.07 17.59 -23.59
N ILE A 203 -0.73 18.21 -24.58
CA ILE A 203 -2.13 17.94 -24.96
C ILE A 203 -2.18 16.80 -25.99
N ALA A 204 -1.23 16.77 -26.92
CA ALA A 204 -1.03 15.71 -27.91
C ALA A 204 -0.39 14.42 -27.34
N ASN A 205 0.14 14.45 -26.12
CA ASN A 205 0.81 13.31 -25.50
C ASN A 205 -0.19 12.18 -25.10
N PRO A 206 0.07 10.90 -25.48
CA PRO A 206 -0.85 9.79 -25.20
C PRO A 206 -1.00 9.57 -23.70
N SER A 207 -2.25 9.37 -23.26
CA SER A 207 -2.60 9.46 -21.84
C SER A 207 -3.56 8.39 -21.35
N ALA A 208 -3.28 7.81 -20.19
CA ALA A 208 -4.23 7.02 -19.40
C ALA A 208 -4.92 7.94 -18.38
N ILE A 209 -6.23 7.80 -18.19
CA ILE A 209 -7.05 8.63 -17.30
C ILE A 209 -8.08 7.79 -16.56
N GLY A 210 -8.44 8.22 -15.35
CA GLY A 210 -9.44 7.55 -14.54
C GLY A 210 -10.00 8.42 -13.42
N TRP A 211 -10.81 7.80 -12.56
CA TRP A 211 -11.41 8.45 -11.39
C TRP A 211 -11.32 7.52 -10.19
N ILE A 212 -10.84 8.06 -9.07
CA ILE A 212 -10.70 7.33 -7.82
C ILE A 212 -11.52 8.02 -6.72
N LYS A 213 -12.14 7.23 -5.84
CA LYS A 213 -12.82 7.70 -4.64
C LYS A 213 -12.20 7.00 -3.42
N ARG A 214 -11.80 7.77 -2.41
CA ARG A 214 -11.47 7.18 -1.11
C ARG A 214 -12.75 6.93 -0.32
N GLU A 215 -12.93 5.72 0.19
CA GLU A 215 -14.02 5.31 1.07
C GLU A 215 -13.50 4.95 2.46
N GLU A 216 -14.41 4.96 3.43
CA GLU A 216 -14.16 4.37 4.75
C GLU A 216 -14.56 2.89 4.68
N PRO A 217 -13.72 1.93 5.10
CA PRO A 217 -14.14 0.54 5.22
C PRO A 217 -15.25 0.40 6.27
N SER A 218 -16.21 -0.50 6.04
CA SER A 218 -17.13 -0.87 7.13
C SER A 218 -16.37 -1.53 8.29
N PRO A 219 -16.82 -1.43 9.56
CA PRO A 219 -16.08 -2.00 10.69
C PRO A 219 -15.74 -3.49 10.55
N ILE A 220 -16.66 -4.27 9.98
CA ILE A 220 -16.48 -5.71 9.69
C ILE A 220 -15.34 -5.93 8.68
N VAL A 221 -15.27 -5.09 7.64
CA VAL A 221 -14.23 -5.17 6.61
C VAL A 221 -12.89 -4.68 7.14
N ALA A 222 -12.88 -3.66 8.00
CA ALA A 222 -11.67 -3.22 8.70
C ALA A 222 -11.11 -4.32 9.62
N GLU A 223 -11.97 -5.00 10.39
CA GLU A 223 -11.58 -6.16 11.22
C GLU A 223 -11.00 -7.30 10.37
N GLN A 224 -11.66 -7.65 9.25
CA GLN A 224 -11.16 -8.65 8.32
C GLN A 224 -9.80 -8.27 7.73
N LEU A 225 -9.60 -7.00 7.35
CA LEU A 225 -8.31 -6.52 6.82
C LEU A 225 -7.21 -6.45 7.90
N MET A 226 -7.54 -6.23 9.18
CA MET A 226 -6.55 -6.35 10.26
C MET A 226 -6.15 -7.82 10.53
N LYS A 227 -7.04 -8.78 10.25
CA LYS A 227 -6.76 -10.21 10.44
C LYS A 227 -5.87 -10.81 9.35
N TYR A 228 -5.97 -10.31 8.11
CA TYR A 228 -5.25 -10.84 6.94
C TYR A 228 -4.35 -9.76 6.34
N GLU A 229 -3.20 -9.51 6.97
CA GLU A 229 -2.28 -8.44 6.57
C GLU A 229 -1.51 -8.76 5.28
N GLU A 230 -0.98 -9.98 5.15
CA GLU A 230 -0.20 -10.44 3.98
C GLU A 230 -0.69 -11.82 3.46
N SER A 231 -1.95 -11.94 3.07
CA SER A 231 -2.48 -13.17 2.46
C SER A 231 -3.35 -12.95 1.22
N ILE A 232 -3.59 -14.03 0.48
CA ILE A 232 -4.54 -14.04 -0.65
C ILE A 232 -5.96 -13.64 -0.21
N ASP A 233 -6.35 -13.91 1.04
CA ASP A 233 -7.64 -13.53 1.61
C ASP A 233 -7.82 -12.01 1.65
N ARG A 234 -6.73 -11.25 1.83
CA ARG A 234 -6.77 -9.78 1.74
C ARG A 234 -7.21 -9.31 0.37
N LEU A 235 -6.67 -9.93 -0.69
CA LEU A 235 -7.10 -9.68 -2.07
C LEU A 235 -8.58 -10.02 -2.24
N LEU A 236 -9.07 -11.13 -1.68
CA LEU A 236 -10.49 -11.49 -1.72
C LEU A 236 -11.37 -10.42 -1.05
N ILE A 237 -10.96 -9.92 0.12
CA ILE A 237 -11.71 -8.88 0.86
C ILE A 237 -11.76 -7.57 0.08
N TYR A 238 -10.64 -7.11 -0.51
CA TYR A 238 -10.65 -5.91 -1.35
C TYR A 238 -11.54 -6.08 -2.59
N VAL A 239 -11.53 -7.27 -3.21
CA VAL A 239 -12.35 -7.60 -4.39
C VAL A 239 -13.84 -7.64 -4.06
N GLU A 240 -14.24 -8.33 -2.98
CA GLU A 240 -15.64 -8.45 -2.58
C GLU A 240 -16.27 -7.10 -2.14
N ASN A 241 -15.42 -6.14 -1.77
CA ASN A 241 -15.82 -4.76 -1.41
C ASN A 241 -15.48 -3.72 -2.50
N TYR A 242 -15.07 -4.15 -3.70
CA TYR A 242 -14.81 -3.30 -4.88
C TYR A 242 -13.71 -2.24 -4.72
N TYR A 243 -12.80 -2.43 -3.77
CA TYR A 243 -11.61 -1.60 -3.53
C TYR A 243 -10.51 -1.92 -4.55
N TRP A 244 -10.74 -1.53 -5.80
CA TRP A 244 -9.95 -1.96 -6.96
C TRP A 244 -8.46 -1.61 -6.87
N HIS A 245 -8.11 -0.39 -6.43
CA HIS A 245 -6.71 0.01 -6.34
C HIS A 245 -5.94 -0.82 -5.30
N ASP A 246 -6.54 -1.06 -4.13
CA ASP A 246 -5.97 -1.89 -3.07
C ASP A 246 -5.89 -3.36 -3.50
N ALA A 247 -6.88 -3.86 -4.23
CA ALA A 247 -6.87 -5.20 -4.83
C ALA A 247 -5.71 -5.36 -5.84
N VAL A 248 -5.59 -4.46 -6.82
CA VAL A 248 -4.53 -4.55 -7.84
C VAL A 248 -3.14 -4.36 -7.22
N LYS A 249 -3.01 -3.51 -6.19
CA LYS A 249 -1.77 -3.39 -5.39
C LYS A 249 -1.42 -4.70 -4.71
N THR A 250 -2.34 -5.28 -3.94
CA THR A 250 -2.14 -6.56 -3.24
C THR A 250 -1.79 -7.70 -4.21
N LEU A 251 -2.48 -7.77 -5.35
CA LEU A 251 -2.23 -8.77 -6.40
C LEU A 251 -0.82 -8.65 -7.01
N LEU A 252 -0.37 -7.43 -7.30
CA LEU A 252 0.95 -7.20 -7.89
C LEU A 252 2.07 -7.35 -6.86
N ASP A 253 1.85 -6.94 -5.61
CA ASP A 253 2.79 -7.14 -4.50
C ASP A 253 3.03 -8.63 -4.25
N LEU A 254 1.96 -9.43 -4.10
CA LEU A 254 2.07 -10.87 -3.88
C LEU A 254 2.80 -11.59 -5.02
N ARG A 255 2.65 -11.13 -6.27
CA ARG A 255 3.38 -11.64 -7.44
C ARG A 255 4.87 -11.27 -7.41
N VAL A 256 5.22 -10.09 -6.88
CA VAL A 256 6.61 -9.62 -6.75
C VAL A 256 7.33 -10.27 -5.56
N SER A 257 6.63 -10.53 -4.45
CA SER A 257 7.21 -11.20 -3.27
C SER A 257 7.29 -12.72 -3.40
N ASN A 258 6.42 -13.35 -4.20
CA ASN A 258 6.38 -14.80 -4.42
C ASN A 258 6.69 -15.22 -5.89
N PRO A 259 7.82 -14.80 -6.49
CA PRO A 259 8.10 -15.05 -7.92
C PRO A 259 8.40 -16.52 -8.25
N ASN A 260 8.68 -17.36 -7.24
CA ASN A 260 9.05 -18.77 -7.38
C ASN A 260 8.02 -19.74 -6.78
N ASP A 261 6.91 -19.25 -6.21
CA ASP A 261 5.83 -20.10 -5.72
C ASP A 261 5.12 -20.76 -6.92
N LYS A 262 5.22 -22.08 -7.05
CA LYS A 262 4.73 -22.81 -8.22
C LYS A 262 3.21 -22.95 -8.27
N ASP A 263 2.52 -22.84 -7.14
CA ASP A 263 1.07 -22.88 -7.08
C ASP A 263 0.49 -21.50 -7.43
N LEU A 264 1.04 -20.43 -6.84
CA LEU A 264 0.68 -19.05 -7.23
C LEU A 264 1.07 -18.73 -8.67
N VAL A 265 2.25 -19.14 -9.15
CA VAL A 265 2.69 -18.89 -10.54
C VAL A 265 1.81 -19.59 -11.57
N ARG A 266 1.29 -20.79 -11.28
CA ARG A 266 0.27 -21.45 -12.10
C ARG A 266 -1.04 -20.66 -12.09
N ASP A 267 -1.47 -20.24 -10.89
CA ASP A 267 -2.80 -19.67 -10.69
C ASP A 267 -2.88 -18.16 -11.04
N TRP A 268 -1.76 -17.42 -11.14
CA TRP A 268 -1.73 -15.99 -11.46
C TRP A 268 -2.50 -15.64 -12.73
N VAL A 269 -2.38 -16.43 -13.81
CA VAL A 269 -3.09 -16.16 -15.06
C VAL A 269 -4.61 -16.24 -14.87
N ASP A 270 -5.10 -17.18 -14.04
CA ASP A 270 -6.52 -17.32 -13.74
C ASP A 270 -7.00 -16.28 -12.70
N ILE A 271 -6.17 -15.90 -11.73
CA ILE A 271 -6.45 -14.80 -10.79
C ILE A 271 -6.61 -13.48 -11.56
N PHE A 272 -5.65 -13.10 -12.41
CA PHE A 272 -5.76 -11.92 -13.27
C PHE A 272 -6.96 -12.02 -14.23
N ASN A 273 -7.28 -13.21 -14.74
CA ASN A 273 -8.42 -13.44 -15.62
C ASN A 273 -9.78 -13.17 -14.93
N LEU A 274 -9.93 -13.44 -13.64
CA LEU A 274 -11.14 -13.12 -12.88
C LEU A 274 -11.42 -11.61 -12.83
N PHE A 275 -10.38 -10.79 -12.95
CA PHE A 275 -10.46 -9.32 -13.01
C PHE A 275 -10.49 -8.77 -14.44
N GLY A 276 -10.52 -9.63 -15.46
CA GLY A 276 -10.39 -9.24 -16.86
C GLY A 276 -8.97 -8.84 -17.28
N LEU A 277 -7.99 -8.90 -16.37
CA LEU A 277 -6.60 -8.47 -16.57
C LEU A 277 -5.70 -9.57 -17.15
N ARG A 278 -6.26 -10.63 -17.76
CA ARG A 278 -5.51 -11.83 -18.22
C ARG A 278 -4.27 -11.51 -19.04
N SER A 279 -4.35 -10.50 -19.92
CA SER A 279 -3.24 -10.05 -20.77
C SER A 279 -2.07 -9.44 -19.99
N LEU A 280 -2.30 -8.93 -18.78
CA LEU A 280 -1.30 -8.29 -17.93
C LEU A 280 -0.62 -9.28 -16.96
N ALA A 281 -1.10 -10.53 -16.89
CA ALA A 281 -0.63 -11.53 -15.92
C ALA A 281 0.86 -11.87 -16.05
N GLN A 282 1.46 -11.65 -17.22
CA GLN A 282 2.88 -11.88 -17.51
C GLN A 282 3.69 -10.59 -17.71
N GLU A 283 3.03 -9.41 -17.75
CA GLU A 283 3.73 -8.13 -17.90
C GLU A 283 4.55 -7.80 -16.65
N PRO A 284 5.80 -7.33 -16.78
CA PRO A 284 6.64 -6.92 -15.65
C PRO A 284 6.06 -5.69 -14.93
N VAL A 285 6.44 -5.50 -13.66
CA VAL A 285 6.07 -4.31 -12.86
C VAL A 285 7.29 -3.44 -12.64
N PHE A 286 7.15 -2.14 -12.89
CA PHE A 286 8.14 -1.13 -12.55
C PHE A 286 7.51 -0.11 -11.60
N GLN A 287 8.21 0.22 -10.51
CA GLN A 287 7.82 1.34 -9.66
C GLN A 287 8.31 2.64 -10.28
N LEU A 288 7.41 3.63 -10.35
CA LEU A 288 7.73 5.01 -10.67
C LEU A 288 8.13 5.72 -9.37
N GLU A 289 9.33 6.27 -9.36
CA GLU A 289 9.96 6.92 -8.22
C GLU A 289 10.48 8.29 -8.65
N GLU A 290 10.41 9.29 -7.77
CA GLU A 290 11.00 10.60 -8.04
C GLU A 290 12.53 10.54 -7.96
N ASP A 291 13.21 11.23 -8.88
CA ASP A 291 14.66 11.33 -8.86
C ASP A 291 15.12 12.18 -7.66
N LYS A 292 15.66 11.51 -6.65
CA LYS A 292 16.19 12.11 -5.40
C LYS A 292 17.39 13.05 -5.58
N SER A 293 17.70 13.44 -6.82
CA SER A 293 18.83 14.30 -7.18
C SER A 293 18.45 15.79 -7.33
N SER A 294 17.16 16.15 -7.24
CA SER A 294 16.68 17.52 -7.46
C SER A 294 16.51 18.34 -6.17
N THR A 295 16.42 17.71 -5.00
CA THR A 295 16.19 18.37 -3.70
C THR A 295 17.50 18.91 -3.09
N GLY A 296 18.31 19.61 -3.90
CA GLY A 296 19.71 19.92 -3.61
C GLY A 296 20.22 21.25 -4.17
N MET A 297 19.38 22.29 -4.19
CA MET A 297 19.75 23.71 -4.40
C MET A 297 18.89 24.62 -3.52
#